data_AF-A0A9P8BA44-F1
#
_entry.id   AF-A0A9P8BA44-F1
#
_cell.length_a   1.000
_cell.length_b   1.000
_cell.length_c   1.000
_cell.angle_alpha   90.00
_cell.angle_beta   90.00
_cell.angle_gamma   90.00
#
_symmetry.space_group_name_H-M   'P 1'
#
loop_
_entity.id
_entity.type
_entity.pdbx_description
1 polymer ?
#
loop_
_entity_poly.entity_id
_entity_poly.type
_entity_poly.pdbx_seq_one_letter_code
_entity_poly.pdbx_strand_id
1 'polypeptide(L)'
;MTVLSPRIQISLALITGILLCGTVYSIRNGTFLDTSNPLLASLPHPAYQHGFFANKKNILNQWFVKNSWGWTSLAFWAVWLTAPAGSSAKDGLAIGRWIGATLVWTLFVGWFFGPSLFDRIGDFSGRECVILLPPGISAAAPGSPIVSETLYSAIAVPAKFCLGRVAISPESHPALFAHPPESLEAAAAHVPSMPELKESLKGFVPRFYHGHDVSGHTFLLTLSVLLLVDHLVRARRPAQANKASATAHQTPPIGLLWLVSLIAGWALVGLWLVMLGATAVYYHTWQEKLSGFLIAVVGYVISQYPFDPAPATVTPPVVVTKAE
;
A
#
# COMPACT_ATOMS: atom_id res chain seq x y z
N MET A 1 22.02 13.46 -17.06
CA MET A 1 22.14 12.30 -16.14
C MET A 1 20.74 11.91 -15.69
N THR A 2 20.21 10.77 -16.12
CA THR A 2 18.93 10.28 -15.60
C THR A 2 19.16 9.65 -14.23
N VAL A 3 18.55 10.22 -13.20
CA VAL A 3 18.60 9.71 -11.80
C VAL A 3 18.07 8.27 -11.71
N LEU A 4 17.23 7.86 -12.66
CA LEU A 4 16.60 6.54 -12.73
C LEU A 4 17.15 5.73 -13.91
N SER A 5 17.42 4.44 -13.66
CA SER A 5 17.87 3.51 -14.70
C SER A 5 16.75 3.15 -15.70
N PRO A 6 17.06 2.74 -16.94
CA PRO A 6 16.05 2.44 -17.96
C PRO A 6 15.00 1.40 -17.53
N ARG A 7 15.43 0.38 -16.77
CA ARG A 7 14.52 -0.64 -16.22
C ARG A 7 13.48 -0.03 -15.27
N ILE A 8 13.88 0.94 -14.45
CA ILE A 8 12.98 1.63 -13.53
C ILE A 8 12.04 2.58 -14.29
N GLN A 9 12.54 3.23 -15.34
CA GLN A 9 11.69 4.03 -16.22
C GLN A 9 10.58 3.18 -16.86
N ILE A 10 10.91 1.98 -17.34
CA ILE A 10 9.93 1.03 -17.89
C ILE A 10 8.92 0.61 -16.83
N SER A 11 9.38 0.23 -15.62
CA SER A 11 8.48 -0.13 -14.52
C SER A 11 7.55 1.01 -14.12
N LEU A 12 8.07 2.24 -14.03
CA LEU A 12 7.28 3.42 -13.72
C LEU A 12 6.25 3.71 -14.82
N ALA A 13 6.62 3.58 -16.10
CA ALA A 13 5.69 3.74 -17.21
C ALA A 13 4.55 2.71 -17.15
N LEU A 14 4.89 1.44 -16.84
CA LEU A 14 3.90 0.38 -16.67
C LEU A 14 2.95 0.64 -15.49
N ILE A 15 3.51 0.96 -14.31
CA ILE A 15 2.73 1.29 -13.11
C ILE A 15 1.82 2.49 -13.37
N THR A 16 2.36 3.54 -13.98
CA THR A 16 1.61 4.76 -14.34
C THR A 16 0.48 4.42 -15.30
N GLY A 17 0.73 3.60 -16.32
CA GLY A 17 -0.28 3.14 -17.26
C GLY A 17 -1.40 2.35 -16.57
N ILE A 18 -1.06 1.42 -15.67
CA ILE A 18 -2.05 0.65 -14.89
C ILE A 18 -2.90 1.58 -14.02
N LEU A 19 -2.27 2.48 -13.28
CA LEU A 19 -2.97 3.42 -12.40
C LEU A 19 -3.84 4.39 -13.20
N LEU A 20 -3.34 4.94 -14.30
CA LEU A 20 -4.08 5.87 -15.14
C LEU A 20 -5.29 5.19 -15.79
N CYS A 21 -5.07 4.08 -16.49
CA CYS A 21 -6.15 3.34 -17.15
C CYS A 21 -7.19 2.83 -16.13
N GLY A 22 -6.74 2.27 -15.01
CA GLY A 22 -7.62 1.80 -13.95
C GLY A 22 -8.43 2.94 -13.31
N THR A 23 -7.81 4.09 -13.06
CA THR A 23 -8.48 5.26 -12.50
C THR A 23 -9.48 5.88 -13.48
N VAL A 24 -9.12 6.01 -14.76
CA VAL A 24 -10.04 6.49 -15.81
C VAL A 24 -11.24 5.56 -15.94
N TYR A 25 -11.01 4.25 -15.96
CA TYR A 25 -12.08 3.25 -15.96
C TYR A 25 -12.97 3.41 -14.72
N SER A 26 -12.35 3.57 -13.55
CA SER A 26 -13.04 3.68 -12.27
C SER A 26 -13.97 4.90 -12.19
N ILE A 27 -13.49 6.06 -12.65
CA ILE A 27 -14.27 7.30 -12.71
C ILE A 27 -15.42 7.16 -13.72
N ARG A 28 -15.15 6.63 -14.92
CA ARG A 28 -16.18 6.48 -15.97
C ARG A 28 -17.31 5.54 -15.59
N ASN A 29 -16.99 4.47 -14.87
CA ASN A 29 -17.97 3.43 -14.51
C ASN A 29 -18.45 3.55 -13.06
N GLY A 30 -18.01 4.56 -12.30
CA GLY A 30 -18.37 4.73 -10.90
C GLY A 30 -17.97 3.55 -10.01
N THR A 31 -16.87 2.86 -10.32
CA THR A 31 -16.47 1.65 -9.60
C THR A 31 -15.53 1.90 -8.43
N PHE A 32 -15.10 3.13 -8.15
CA PHE A 32 -14.29 3.39 -6.96
C PHE A 32 -15.15 3.42 -5.70
N LEU A 33 -14.64 2.81 -4.63
CA LEU A 33 -15.10 3.04 -3.28
C LEU A 33 -14.21 4.08 -2.60
N ASP A 34 -14.80 5.22 -2.22
CA ASP A 34 -14.15 6.23 -1.41
C ASP A 34 -13.92 5.71 0.01
N THR A 35 -12.64 5.52 0.38
CA THR A 35 -12.25 4.95 1.68
C THR A 35 -12.20 5.99 2.78
N SER A 36 -12.17 7.28 2.44
CA SER A 36 -12.25 8.38 3.40
C SER A 36 -13.67 8.56 3.92
N ASN A 37 -14.70 8.17 3.16
CA ASN A 37 -16.09 8.34 3.56
C ASN A 37 -16.54 7.24 4.56
N PRO A 38 -16.91 7.59 5.81
CA PRO A 38 -17.28 6.60 6.84
C PRO A 38 -18.50 5.77 6.45
N LEU A 39 -19.46 6.38 5.74
CA LEU A 39 -20.72 5.73 5.34
C LEU A 39 -20.51 4.68 4.25
N LEU A 40 -19.41 4.77 3.49
CA LEU A 40 -19.12 3.88 2.36
C LEU A 40 -18.02 2.86 2.69
N ALA A 41 -16.96 3.29 3.36
CA ALA A 41 -15.75 2.50 3.58
C ALA A 41 -15.97 1.24 4.46
N SER A 42 -16.93 1.31 5.37
CA SER A 42 -17.31 0.19 6.23
C SER A 42 -18.08 -0.90 5.46
N LEU A 43 -18.88 -0.51 4.47
CA LEU A 43 -19.72 -1.38 3.68
C LEU A 43 -18.91 -2.30 2.74
N PRO A 44 -19.49 -3.42 2.28
CA PRO A 44 -18.98 -4.15 1.13
C PRO A 44 -19.01 -3.25 -0.10
N HIS A 45 -17.98 -3.35 -0.95
CA HIS A 45 -17.96 -2.66 -2.23
C HIS A 45 -19.20 -3.06 -3.07
N PRO A 46 -19.92 -2.18 -3.77
CA PRO A 46 -21.14 -2.55 -4.50
C PRO A 46 -20.99 -3.76 -5.44
N ALA A 47 -19.87 -3.84 -6.16
CA ALA A 47 -19.53 -4.96 -7.03
C ALA A 47 -18.98 -6.23 -6.32
N TYR A 48 -19.00 -6.33 -4.98
CA TYR A 48 -18.34 -7.43 -4.25
C TYR A 48 -18.92 -8.83 -4.54
N GLN A 49 -20.21 -8.90 -4.90
CA GLN A 49 -20.90 -10.16 -5.22
C GLN A 49 -20.50 -10.72 -6.58
N HIS A 50 -20.08 -9.86 -7.51
CA HIS A 50 -19.80 -10.22 -8.90
C HIS A 50 -18.33 -10.11 -9.28
N GLY A 51 -17.52 -9.38 -8.49
CA GLY A 51 -16.11 -9.15 -8.75
C GLY A 51 -15.21 -9.72 -7.66
N PHE A 52 -14.35 -10.68 -8.03
CA PHE A 52 -13.34 -11.26 -7.12
C PHE A 52 -12.46 -10.19 -6.45
N PHE A 53 -12.00 -9.20 -7.21
CA PHE A 53 -11.14 -8.12 -6.72
C PHE A 53 -11.90 -7.01 -5.96
N ALA A 54 -13.19 -6.83 -6.24
CA ALA A 54 -14.06 -5.92 -5.50
C ALA A 54 -14.36 -6.44 -4.08
N ASN A 55 -14.20 -7.75 -3.84
CA ASN A 55 -14.33 -8.30 -2.50
C ASN A 55 -13.02 -8.12 -1.71
N LYS A 56 -12.98 -7.18 -0.76
CA LYS A 56 -11.82 -6.94 0.13
C LYS A 56 -11.40 -8.17 0.96
N LYS A 57 -12.26 -9.19 1.10
CA LYS A 57 -11.98 -10.44 1.83
C LYS A 57 -11.42 -11.55 0.93
N ASN A 58 -11.12 -11.29 -0.34
CA ASN A 58 -10.51 -12.28 -1.22
C ASN A 58 -9.12 -12.76 -0.72
N ILE A 59 -8.74 -13.98 -1.10
CA ILE A 59 -7.51 -14.64 -0.61
C ILE A 59 -6.24 -13.86 -0.95
N LEU A 60 -6.17 -13.23 -2.14
CA LEU A 60 -4.99 -12.45 -2.54
C LEU A 60 -4.83 -11.23 -1.64
N ASN A 61 -5.92 -10.53 -1.32
CA ASN A 61 -5.86 -9.39 -0.42
C ASN A 61 -5.48 -9.80 1.01
N GLN A 62 -6.12 -10.85 1.54
CA GLN A 62 -5.93 -11.25 2.94
C GLN A 62 -4.53 -11.82 3.21
N TRP A 63 -4.01 -12.64 2.29
CA TRP A 63 -2.75 -13.35 2.51
C TRP A 63 -1.54 -12.59 1.94
N PHE A 64 -1.70 -11.95 0.77
CA PHE A 64 -0.59 -11.30 0.07
C PHE A 64 -0.56 -9.80 0.30
N VAL A 65 -1.58 -9.05 -0.14
CA VAL A 65 -1.51 -7.58 -0.18
C VAL A 65 -1.31 -6.95 1.19
N LYS A 66 -2.07 -7.42 2.20
CA LYS A 66 -1.92 -6.96 3.59
C LYS A 66 -0.52 -7.19 4.17
N ASN A 67 0.17 -8.22 3.69
CA ASN A 67 1.52 -8.58 4.13
C ASN A 67 2.56 -8.34 3.01
N SER A 68 2.27 -7.43 2.07
CA SER A 68 3.04 -7.28 0.84
C SER A 68 4.51 -6.95 1.08
N TRP A 69 4.81 -6.13 2.10
CA TRP A 69 6.20 -5.85 2.48
C TRP A 69 6.96 -7.09 2.96
N GLY A 70 6.30 -7.96 3.73
CA GLY A 70 6.87 -9.21 4.20
C GLY A 70 7.20 -10.15 3.03
N TRP A 71 6.27 -10.34 2.10
CA TRP A 71 6.49 -11.12 0.88
C TRP A 71 7.56 -10.53 -0.03
N THR A 72 7.60 -9.21 -0.17
CA THR A 72 8.62 -8.47 -0.92
C THR A 72 10.00 -8.70 -0.33
N SER A 73 10.13 -8.61 0.99
CA SER A 73 11.38 -8.86 1.70
C SER A 73 11.82 -10.32 1.59
N LEU A 74 10.88 -11.26 1.70
CA LEU A 74 11.18 -12.69 1.53
C LEU A 74 11.71 -12.99 0.12
N ALA A 75 11.08 -12.45 -0.92
CA ALA A 75 11.53 -12.61 -2.30
C ALA A 75 12.91 -11.98 -2.54
N PHE A 76 13.16 -10.79 -1.99
CA PHE A 76 14.46 -10.14 -2.04
C PHE A 76 15.55 -11.02 -1.41
N TRP A 77 15.35 -11.47 -0.16
CA TRP A 77 16.34 -12.29 0.55
C TRP A 77 16.52 -13.67 -0.08
N ALA A 78 15.47 -14.29 -0.62
CA ALA A 78 15.57 -15.55 -1.35
C ALA A 78 16.49 -15.42 -2.57
N VAL A 79 16.33 -14.38 -3.38
CA VAL A 79 17.22 -14.13 -4.53
C VAL A 79 18.64 -13.81 -4.08
N TRP A 80 18.79 -12.97 -3.06
CA TRP A 80 20.11 -12.61 -2.53
C TRP A 80 20.88 -13.82 -2.00
N LEU A 81 20.25 -14.68 -1.19
CA LEU A 81 20.90 -15.85 -0.57
C LEU A 81 21.30 -16.90 -1.61
N THR A 82 20.42 -17.12 -2.59
CA THR A 82 20.56 -18.20 -3.57
C THR A 82 21.43 -17.81 -4.76
N ALA A 83 21.69 -16.51 -4.95
CA ALA A 83 22.51 -16.02 -6.05
C ALA A 83 23.95 -16.59 -6.03
N PRO A 84 24.52 -16.91 -7.21
CA PRO A 84 25.91 -17.35 -7.34
C PRO A 84 26.91 -16.34 -6.75
N ALA A 85 28.06 -16.84 -6.29
CA ALA A 85 29.17 -15.99 -5.86
C ALA A 85 29.57 -15.04 -7.00
N GLY A 86 29.70 -13.74 -6.69
CA GLY A 86 30.00 -12.69 -7.68
C GLY A 86 28.79 -12.11 -8.40
N SER A 87 27.58 -12.69 -8.31
CA SER A 87 26.37 -12.09 -8.90
C SER A 87 26.15 -10.67 -8.38
N SER A 88 25.73 -9.75 -9.26
CA SER A 88 25.32 -8.40 -8.86
C SER A 88 24.09 -8.38 -7.94
N ALA A 89 23.41 -9.51 -7.72
CA ALA A 89 22.42 -9.65 -6.66
C ALA A 89 23.03 -9.44 -5.26
N LYS A 90 24.30 -9.85 -5.07
CA LYS A 90 25.04 -9.79 -3.80
C LYS A 90 25.86 -8.51 -3.64
N ASP A 91 25.66 -7.51 -4.51
CA ASP A 91 26.25 -6.19 -4.35
C ASP A 91 25.91 -5.63 -2.95
N GLY A 92 26.91 -5.10 -2.23
CA GLY A 92 26.72 -4.55 -0.88
C GLY A 92 25.69 -3.43 -0.85
N LEU A 93 25.54 -2.70 -1.96
CA LEU A 93 24.52 -1.66 -2.10
C LEU A 93 23.09 -2.22 -2.23
N ALA A 94 22.91 -3.50 -2.59
CA ALA A 94 21.58 -4.14 -2.62
C ALA A 94 20.94 -4.17 -1.23
N ILE A 95 21.71 -4.52 -0.19
CA ILE A 95 21.23 -4.54 1.20
C ILE A 95 20.90 -3.11 1.64
N GLY A 96 21.76 -2.13 1.32
CA GLY A 96 21.50 -0.72 1.61
C GLY A 96 20.19 -0.22 1.01
N ARG A 97 19.89 -0.59 -0.24
CA ARG A 97 18.61 -0.26 -0.90
C ARG A 97 17.40 -0.88 -0.22
N TRP A 98 17.50 -2.15 0.17
CA TRP A 98 16.42 -2.82 0.91
C TRP A 98 16.21 -2.19 2.30
N ILE A 99 17.28 -1.86 3.02
CA ILE A 99 17.22 -1.13 4.29
C ILE A 99 16.56 0.24 4.08
N GLY A 100 17.01 1.03 3.11
CA GLY A 100 16.43 2.33 2.80
C GLY A 100 14.95 2.25 2.48
N ALA A 101 14.53 1.25 1.69
CA ALA A 101 13.13 1.05 1.35
C ALA A 101 12.30 0.56 2.57
N THR A 102 12.89 -0.25 3.46
CA THR A 102 12.27 -0.67 4.72
C THR A 102 12.06 0.50 5.66
N LEU A 103 13.05 1.40 5.75
CA LEU A 103 12.94 2.64 6.51
C LEU A 103 11.80 3.48 5.95
N VAL A 104 11.78 3.74 4.63
CA VAL A 104 10.68 4.46 3.97
C VAL A 104 9.32 3.84 4.28
N TRP A 105 9.17 2.51 4.14
CA TRP A 105 7.92 1.84 4.49
C TRP A 105 7.54 2.04 5.96
N THR A 106 8.50 1.92 6.88
CA THR A 106 8.29 2.10 8.32
C THR A 106 7.90 3.55 8.67
N LEU A 107 8.48 4.55 8.00
CA LEU A 107 8.13 5.97 8.16
C LEU A 107 6.65 6.24 7.84
N PHE A 108 6.16 5.63 6.77
CA PHE A 108 4.82 5.93 6.23
C PHE A 108 3.73 5.02 6.79
N VAL A 109 4.04 3.77 7.15
CA VAL A 109 3.05 2.75 7.57
C VAL A 109 3.21 2.36 9.03
N GLY A 110 4.41 2.51 9.60
CA GLY A 110 4.73 2.16 10.97
C GLY A 110 4.62 3.33 11.95
N TRP A 111 4.70 3.01 13.23
CA TRP A 111 4.89 4.01 14.28
C TRP A 111 6.29 4.62 14.12
N PHE A 112 6.37 5.92 13.84
CA PHE A 112 7.63 6.65 13.64
C PHE A 112 7.63 7.90 14.51
N PHE A 113 8.19 7.76 15.72
CA PHE A 113 8.19 8.83 16.74
C PHE A 113 6.78 9.40 16.98
N GLY A 114 5.79 8.50 17.09
CA GLY A 114 4.36 8.83 17.13
C GLY A 114 3.60 8.25 15.92
N PRO A 115 2.44 8.84 15.59
CA PRO A 115 1.65 8.44 14.42
C PRO A 115 2.48 8.44 13.13
N SER A 116 2.13 7.53 12.23
CA SER A 116 2.79 7.38 10.93
C SER A 116 2.69 8.68 10.10
N LEU A 117 3.52 8.83 9.07
CA LEU A 117 3.38 9.99 8.18
C LEU A 117 2.01 10.02 7.47
N PHE A 118 1.41 8.87 7.17
CA PHE A 118 0.03 8.83 6.65
C PHE A 118 -0.98 9.36 7.67
N ASP A 119 -0.83 9.02 8.95
CA ASP A 119 -1.69 9.55 10.00
C ASP A 119 -1.58 11.08 10.09
N ARG A 120 -0.35 11.61 10.01
CA ARG A 120 -0.12 13.06 10.07
C ARG A 120 -0.67 13.80 8.85
N ILE A 121 -0.58 13.22 7.65
CA ILE A 121 -1.21 13.77 6.44
C ILE A 121 -2.72 13.79 6.61
N GLY A 122 -3.30 12.69 7.10
CA GLY A 122 -4.72 12.59 7.42
C GLY A 122 -5.15 13.69 8.39
N ASP A 123 -4.47 13.80 9.53
CA ASP A 123 -4.79 14.81 10.55
C ASP A 123 -4.68 16.24 10.00
N PHE A 124 -3.63 16.54 9.23
CA PHE A 124 -3.47 17.86 8.57
C PHE A 124 -4.60 18.17 7.58
N SER A 125 -5.10 17.15 6.89
CA SER A 125 -6.18 17.28 5.90
C SER A 125 -7.59 17.31 6.51
N GLY A 126 -7.72 17.27 7.84
CA GLY A 126 -9.01 17.32 8.53
C GLY A 126 -9.66 15.95 8.77
N ARG A 127 -8.85 14.92 9.02
CA ARG A 127 -9.32 13.59 9.40
C ARG A 127 -10.00 13.64 10.78
N GLU A 128 -11.13 12.96 10.89
CA GLU A 128 -11.93 12.87 12.11
C GLU A 128 -12.00 11.44 12.61
N CYS A 129 -12.07 11.27 13.92
CA CYS A 129 -12.30 9.97 14.53
C CYS A 129 -13.81 9.75 14.65
N VAL A 130 -14.35 8.73 13.99
CA VAL A 130 -15.80 8.55 13.84
C VAL A 130 -16.23 7.15 14.27
N ILE A 131 -17.41 7.08 14.88
CA ILE A 131 -18.17 5.84 15.09
C ILE A 131 -19.35 5.78 14.12
N LEU A 132 -19.63 4.58 13.61
CA LEU A 132 -20.78 4.32 12.75
C LEU A 132 -21.89 3.67 13.56
N LEU A 133 -23.04 4.31 13.56
CA LEU A 133 -24.26 3.83 14.19
C LEU A 133 -25.16 3.14 13.16
N PRO A 134 -25.77 2.00 13.50
CA PRO A 134 -26.72 1.32 12.64
C PRO A 134 -27.97 2.16 12.37
N PRO A 135 -28.69 1.89 11.27
CA PRO A 135 -29.96 2.55 10.94
C PRO A 135 -30.96 2.51 12.10
N GLY A 136 -31.63 3.63 12.37
CA GLY A 136 -32.54 3.80 13.51
C GLY A 136 -31.90 4.48 14.74
N ILE A 137 -30.58 4.66 14.75
CA ILE A 137 -29.84 5.31 15.83
C ILE A 137 -29.04 6.49 15.27
N SER A 138 -29.43 7.73 15.56
CA SER A 138 -28.74 8.94 15.07
C SER A 138 -28.58 10.00 16.16
N ALA A 139 -27.39 10.19 16.74
CA ALA A 139 -27.15 11.39 17.55
C ALA A 139 -27.07 12.60 16.62
N ALA A 140 -28.17 13.33 16.49
CA ALA A 140 -28.22 14.53 15.68
C ALA A 140 -27.35 15.62 16.32
N ALA A 141 -26.48 16.25 15.52
CA ALA A 141 -25.94 17.56 15.87
C ALA A 141 -27.10 18.58 15.87
N PRO A 142 -27.04 19.63 16.73
CA PRO A 142 -28.13 20.58 16.85
C PRO A 142 -28.37 21.32 15.51
N GLY A 143 -29.51 21.05 14.87
CA GLY A 143 -30.03 21.86 13.76
C GLY A 143 -30.21 21.20 12.38
N SER A 144 -29.99 19.90 12.18
CA SER A 144 -30.20 19.24 10.87
C SER A 144 -31.55 18.51 10.77
N PRO A 145 -32.48 18.93 9.90
CA PRO A 145 -33.71 18.21 9.64
C PRO A 145 -33.47 17.27 8.47
N ILE A 146 -33.24 15.98 8.71
CA ILE A 146 -33.56 14.83 7.83
C ILE A 146 -33.19 13.58 8.64
N VAL A 147 -34.21 12.92 9.20
CA VAL A 147 -34.09 11.55 9.71
C VAL A 147 -34.39 10.64 8.53
N SER A 148 -33.36 10.06 7.91
CA SER A 148 -33.55 9.02 6.89
C SER A 148 -33.44 7.66 7.59
N GLU A 149 -34.58 6.98 7.78
CA GLU A 149 -34.73 5.69 8.51
C GLU A 149 -33.82 4.54 8.01
N THR A 150 -33.18 4.69 6.86
CA THR A 150 -32.43 3.61 6.18
C THR A 150 -30.93 3.83 6.10
N LEU A 151 -30.37 4.94 6.61
CA LEU A 151 -28.95 5.27 6.47
C LEU A 151 -28.21 5.18 7.81
N TYR A 152 -27.01 4.59 7.79
CA TYR A 152 -26.07 4.63 8.91
C TYR A 152 -25.74 6.09 9.27
N SER A 153 -25.63 6.39 10.57
CA SER A 153 -25.20 7.71 11.05
C SER A 153 -23.75 7.66 11.51
N ALA A 154 -22.98 8.70 11.22
CA ALA A 154 -21.59 8.86 11.68
C ALA A 154 -21.53 9.90 12.79
N ILE A 155 -20.86 9.60 13.91
CA ILE A 155 -20.61 10.56 15.00
C ILE A 155 -19.11 10.75 15.16
N ALA A 156 -18.66 12.00 15.17
CA ALA A 156 -17.29 12.36 15.52
C ALA A 156 -17.05 12.24 17.03
N VAL A 157 -15.98 11.54 17.41
CA VAL A 157 -15.53 11.35 18.79
C VAL A 157 -14.09 11.86 18.96
N PRO A 158 -13.64 12.16 20.18
CA PRO A 158 -12.26 12.61 20.40
C PRO A 158 -11.20 11.65 19.84
N ALA A 159 -10.19 12.19 19.14
CA ALA A 159 -9.18 11.40 18.41
C ALA A 159 -8.43 10.35 19.26
N LYS A 160 -8.31 10.58 20.57
CA LYS A 160 -7.69 9.63 21.51
C LYS A 160 -8.29 8.22 21.45
N PHE A 161 -9.58 8.10 21.13
CA PHE A 161 -10.24 6.80 21.08
C PHE A 161 -9.84 5.99 19.83
N CYS A 162 -9.66 6.63 18.67
CA CYS A 162 -9.14 5.97 17.47
C CYS A 162 -7.68 5.56 17.63
N LEU A 163 -6.85 6.41 18.26
CA LEU A 163 -5.44 6.10 18.54
C LEU A 163 -5.30 4.89 19.47
N GLY A 164 -6.13 4.83 20.53
CA GLY A 164 -6.13 3.73 21.49
C GLY A 164 -6.84 2.46 21.02
N ARG A 165 -7.58 2.51 19.90
CA ARG A 165 -8.47 1.43 19.42
C ARG A 165 -9.39 0.89 20.52
N VAL A 166 -9.85 1.77 21.41
CA VAL A 166 -10.71 1.42 22.54
C VAL A 166 -12.15 1.33 22.04
N ALA A 167 -12.83 0.22 22.32
CA ALA A 167 -14.25 0.09 22.02
C ALA A 167 -15.05 1.04 22.91
N ILE A 168 -15.97 1.78 22.30
CA ILE A 168 -16.84 2.75 22.96
C ILE A 168 -18.26 2.20 22.93
N SER A 169 -18.98 2.29 24.04
CA SER A 169 -20.39 1.93 24.12
C SER A 169 -21.18 2.97 24.92
N PRO A 170 -22.51 3.02 24.79
CA PRO A 170 -23.35 3.88 25.61
C PRO A 170 -23.14 3.67 27.13
N GLU A 171 -22.87 2.44 27.56
CA GLU A 171 -22.67 2.10 28.98
C GLU A 171 -21.29 2.56 29.49
N SER A 172 -20.26 2.44 28.65
CA SER A 172 -18.88 2.79 29.04
C SER A 172 -18.60 4.29 28.93
N HIS A 173 -19.24 4.98 27.98
CA HIS A 173 -18.98 6.38 27.69
C HIS A 173 -20.28 7.17 27.47
N PRO A 174 -21.17 7.24 28.48
CA PRO A 174 -22.50 7.86 28.34
C PRO A 174 -22.41 9.33 27.91
N ALA A 175 -21.36 10.05 28.30
CA ALA A 175 -21.12 11.44 27.89
C ALA A 175 -20.98 11.63 26.36
N LEU A 176 -20.47 10.62 25.63
CA LEU A 176 -20.37 10.67 24.16
C LEU A 176 -21.72 10.45 23.47
N PHE A 177 -22.72 9.97 24.23
CA PHE A 177 -24.08 9.69 23.79
C PHE A 177 -25.12 10.50 24.59
N ALA A 178 -24.69 11.53 25.33
CA ALA A 178 -25.52 12.26 26.31
C ALA A 178 -26.68 13.07 25.71
N HIS A 179 -26.70 13.20 24.38
CA HIS A 179 -27.91 13.48 23.63
C HIS A 179 -28.30 12.18 22.92
N PRO A 180 -28.93 11.21 23.61
CA PRO A 180 -29.64 10.20 22.86
C PRO A 180 -30.67 10.99 22.03
N PRO A 181 -30.74 10.82 20.71
CA PRO A 181 -32.01 11.13 20.08
C PRO A 181 -33.06 10.35 20.89
N GLU A 182 -34.27 10.89 21.05
CA GLU A 182 -35.43 10.10 21.51
C GLU A 182 -35.45 8.70 20.86
N SER A 183 -34.89 8.58 19.65
CA SER A 183 -34.67 7.34 18.91
C SER A 183 -33.70 6.31 19.50
N LEU A 184 -32.69 6.65 20.32
CA LEU A 184 -31.76 5.66 20.90
C LEU A 184 -32.35 4.99 22.15
N GLU A 185 -33.06 5.75 22.97
CA GLU A 185 -33.86 5.22 24.08
C GLU A 185 -35.11 4.48 23.54
N ALA A 186 -35.80 5.03 22.54
CA ALA A 186 -36.92 4.36 21.89
C ALA A 186 -36.47 3.10 21.13
N ALA A 187 -35.30 3.10 20.49
CA ALA A 187 -34.69 1.91 19.92
C ALA A 187 -34.38 0.91 21.05
N ALA A 188 -33.64 1.28 22.10
CA ALA A 188 -33.34 0.40 23.22
C ALA A 188 -34.60 -0.21 23.89
N ALA A 189 -35.70 0.54 23.93
CA ALA A 189 -37.01 0.08 24.43
C ALA A 189 -37.77 -0.85 23.46
N HIS A 190 -37.65 -0.68 22.14
CA HIS A 190 -38.22 -1.56 21.09
C HIS A 190 -37.29 -2.74 20.69
N VAL A 191 -36.05 -2.72 21.16
CA VAL A 191 -34.99 -3.70 20.92
C VAL A 191 -35.11 -5.06 21.67
N PRO A 192 -36.10 -5.37 22.55
CA PRO A 192 -36.25 -6.74 23.08
C PRO A 192 -36.34 -7.84 22.02
N SER A 193 -36.76 -7.52 20.79
CA SER A 193 -36.96 -8.47 19.68
C SER A 193 -35.80 -8.57 18.68
N MET A 194 -34.74 -7.75 18.79
CA MET A 194 -33.59 -7.77 17.86
C MET A 194 -32.26 -8.04 18.60
N PRO A 195 -31.89 -9.31 18.80
CA PRO A 195 -30.64 -9.67 19.49
C PRO A 195 -29.38 -9.14 18.79
N GLU A 196 -29.38 -9.04 17.46
CA GLU A 196 -28.25 -8.53 16.66
C GLU A 196 -27.95 -7.04 16.92
N LEU A 197 -28.99 -6.22 17.12
CA LEU A 197 -28.84 -4.79 17.39
C LEU A 197 -28.32 -4.55 18.82
N LYS A 198 -28.77 -5.35 19.81
CA LYS A 198 -28.20 -5.34 21.17
C LYS A 198 -26.73 -5.69 21.17
N GLU A 199 -26.30 -6.66 20.36
CA GLU A 199 -24.90 -7.04 20.24
C GLU A 199 -24.07 -5.94 19.59
N SER A 200 -24.59 -5.29 18.55
CA SER A 200 -23.92 -4.15 17.91
C SER A 200 -23.75 -2.94 18.84
N LEU A 201 -24.59 -2.79 19.87
CA LEU A 201 -24.50 -1.71 20.86
C LEU A 201 -23.45 -1.97 21.94
N LYS A 202 -22.99 -3.22 22.13
CA LYS A 202 -22.01 -3.60 23.16
C LYS A 202 -20.60 -3.03 22.90
N GLY A 203 -20.34 -2.48 21.73
CA GLY A 203 -19.07 -1.82 21.45
C GLY A 203 -18.88 -1.38 20.00
N PHE A 204 -18.74 -0.08 19.81
CA PHE A 204 -18.31 0.54 18.57
C PHE A 204 -16.80 0.75 18.60
N VAL A 205 -16.08 0.23 17.60
CA VAL A 205 -14.65 0.50 17.45
C VAL A 205 -14.50 1.74 16.56
N PRO A 206 -14.09 2.89 17.13
CA PRO A 206 -13.94 4.12 16.37
C PRO A 206 -12.80 3.99 15.37
N ARG A 207 -12.96 4.64 14.21
CA ARG A 207 -11.96 4.65 13.14
C ARG A 207 -11.80 6.05 12.59
N PHE A 208 -10.61 6.32 12.07
CA PHE A 208 -10.36 7.56 11.37
C PHE A 208 -10.98 7.53 9.99
N TYR A 209 -11.71 8.59 9.66
CA TYR A 209 -12.37 8.85 8.38
C TYR A 209 -12.27 10.35 8.06
N HIS A 210 -12.79 10.76 6.91
CA HIS A 210 -12.61 12.10 6.34
C HIS A 210 -11.13 12.43 6.08
N GLY A 211 -10.86 13.67 5.67
CA GLY A 211 -9.55 14.08 5.22
C GLY A 211 -9.05 13.30 3.99
N HIS A 212 -7.77 13.45 3.69
CA HIS A 212 -7.07 12.81 2.59
C HIS A 212 -6.45 11.48 3.06
N ASP A 213 -7.11 10.37 2.75
CA ASP A 213 -6.66 9.00 3.07
C ASP A 213 -5.71 8.47 1.99
N VAL A 214 -4.41 8.75 2.14
CA VAL A 214 -3.38 8.30 1.20
C VAL A 214 -3.50 6.79 0.94
N SER A 215 -3.56 6.38 -0.34
CA SER A 215 -3.70 4.98 -0.69
C SER A 215 -2.46 4.16 -0.32
N GLY A 216 -2.51 3.52 0.85
CA GLY A 216 -1.42 2.68 1.37
C GLY A 216 -1.10 1.48 0.47
N HIS A 217 -2.10 0.89 -0.20
CA HIS A 217 -1.88 -0.16 -1.19
C HIS A 217 -1.15 0.36 -2.42
N THR A 218 -1.56 1.51 -2.97
CA THR A 218 -0.90 2.13 -4.12
C THR A 218 0.56 2.45 -3.78
N PHE A 219 0.79 3.02 -2.59
CA PHE A 219 2.13 3.28 -2.08
C PHE A 219 2.97 2.00 -1.99
N LEU A 220 2.50 1.02 -1.22
CA LEU A 220 3.31 -0.14 -0.85
C LEU A 220 3.58 -1.06 -2.04
N LEU A 221 2.57 -1.30 -2.88
CA LEU A 221 2.73 -2.15 -4.07
C LEU A 221 3.65 -1.49 -5.10
N THR A 222 3.57 -0.16 -5.28
CA THR A 222 4.49 0.57 -6.16
C THR A 222 5.93 0.46 -5.66
N LEU A 223 6.17 0.74 -4.37
CA LEU A 223 7.50 0.64 -3.75
C LEU A 223 8.06 -0.80 -3.88
N SER A 224 7.24 -1.80 -3.62
CA SER A 224 7.58 -3.22 -3.75
C SER A 224 7.95 -3.62 -5.19
N VAL A 225 7.18 -3.19 -6.19
CA VAL A 225 7.48 -3.47 -7.61
C VAL A 225 8.81 -2.85 -8.00
N LEU A 226 9.04 -1.58 -7.68
CA LEU A 226 10.28 -0.88 -8.05
C LEU A 226 11.51 -1.52 -7.40
N LEU A 227 11.42 -1.88 -6.11
CA LEU A 227 12.49 -2.56 -5.39
C LEU A 227 12.80 -3.94 -5.98
N LEU A 228 11.77 -4.77 -6.20
CA LEU A 228 11.95 -6.13 -6.73
C LEU A 228 12.45 -6.12 -8.17
N VAL A 229 11.90 -5.27 -9.04
CA VAL A 229 12.37 -5.21 -10.43
C VAL A 229 13.83 -4.78 -10.49
N ASP A 230 14.25 -3.80 -9.68
CA ASP A 230 15.66 -3.42 -9.63
C ASP A 230 16.55 -4.59 -9.24
N HIS A 231 16.20 -5.29 -8.15
CA HIS A 231 16.96 -6.40 -7.63
C HIS A 231 17.00 -7.60 -8.59
N LEU A 232 15.84 -8.00 -9.13
CA LEU A 232 15.71 -9.14 -10.05
C LEU A 232 16.44 -8.92 -11.38
N VAL A 233 16.41 -7.68 -11.92
CA VAL A 233 17.13 -7.37 -13.16
C VAL A 233 18.64 -7.32 -12.93
N ARG A 234 19.10 -6.77 -11.79
CA ARG A 234 20.53 -6.81 -11.42
C ARG A 234 21.01 -8.24 -11.19
N ALA A 235 20.21 -9.08 -10.56
CA ALA A 235 20.57 -10.47 -10.27
C ALA A 235 20.93 -11.26 -11.54
N ARG A 236 20.28 -10.96 -12.67
CA ARG A 236 20.56 -11.60 -13.98
C ARG A 236 21.86 -11.14 -14.64
N ARG A 237 22.51 -10.09 -14.15
CA ARG A 237 23.77 -9.62 -14.74
C ARG A 237 24.92 -10.51 -14.25
N PRO A 238 25.76 -11.03 -15.16
CA PRO A 238 26.99 -11.69 -14.74
C PRO A 238 27.83 -10.68 -13.96
N ALA A 239 28.54 -11.18 -12.94
CA ALA A 239 29.58 -10.42 -12.25
C ALA A 239 30.45 -9.72 -13.29
N GLN A 240 30.81 -8.44 -13.09
CA GLN A 240 31.98 -7.91 -13.77
C GLN A 240 33.19 -8.66 -13.22
N ALA A 241 33.49 -9.82 -13.80
CA ALA A 241 34.73 -10.52 -13.55
C ALA A 241 35.84 -9.55 -13.96
N ASN A 242 36.72 -9.20 -13.01
CA ASN A 242 37.97 -8.55 -13.35
C ASN A 242 38.62 -9.38 -14.46
N LYS A 243 38.82 -8.76 -15.63
CA LYS A 243 39.36 -9.41 -16.85
C LYS A 243 40.75 -10.07 -16.65
N ALA A 244 41.34 -9.95 -15.47
CA ALA A 244 42.64 -10.48 -15.11
C ALA A 244 42.68 -12.00 -14.88
N SER A 245 41.54 -12.70 -14.82
CA SER A 245 41.52 -14.15 -14.51
C SER A 245 40.66 -14.97 -15.47
N ALA A 246 40.65 -14.60 -16.76
CA ALA A 246 39.99 -15.36 -17.82
C ALA A 246 40.79 -16.62 -18.22
N THR A 247 41.09 -17.49 -17.26
CA THR A 247 41.45 -18.88 -17.52
C THR A 247 40.19 -19.72 -17.36
N ALA A 248 39.72 -20.29 -18.47
CA ALA A 248 38.66 -21.30 -18.60
C ALA A 248 38.02 -21.77 -17.28
N HIS A 249 36.97 -21.09 -16.84
CA HIS A 249 36.05 -21.63 -15.83
C HIS A 249 34.71 -21.87 -16.49
N GLN A 250 34.38 -23.16 -16.63
CA GLN A 250 33.02 -23.65 -16.88
C GLN A 250 32.06 -22.82 -16.03
N THR A 251 31.13 -22.13 -16.68
CA THR A 251 30.05 -21.45 -15.97
C THR A 251 29.34 -22.50 -15.13
N PRO A 252 29.31 -22.38 -13.79
CA PRO A 252 28.59 -23.33 -12.97
C PRO A 252 27.13 -23.35 -13.43
N PRO A 253 26.46 -24.53 -13.45
CA PRO A 253 25.04 -24.59 -13.78
C PRO A 253 24.26 -23.60 -12.91
N ILE A 254 23.31 -22.89 -13.52
CA ILE A 254 22.36 -22.05 -12.81
C ILE A 254 21.75 -22.89 -11.70
N GLY A 255 22.03 -22.54 -10.44
CA GLY A 255 21.51 -23.29 -9.30
C GLY A 255 19.98 -23.28 -9.34
N LEU A 256 19.36 -24.47 -9.29
CA LEU A 256 17.90 -24.63 -9.36
C LEU A 256 17.17 -23.70 -8.39
N LEU A 257 17.70 -23.57 -7.17
CA LEU A 257 17.12 -22.73 -6.12
C LEU A 257 17.15 -21.22 -6.45
N TRP A 258 18.19 -20.76 -7.14
CA TRP A 258 18.26 -19.37 -7.62
C TRP A 258 17.26 -19.11 -8.72
N LEU A 259 17.13 -20.04 -9.68
CA LEU A 259 16.14 -19.94 -10.74
C LEU A 259 14.72 -19.90 -10.17
N VAL A 260 14.40 -20.78 -9.22
CA VAL A 260 13.11 -20.80 -8.52
C VAL A 260 12.87 -19.47 -7.80
N SER A 261 13.88 -18.92 -7.11
CA SER A 261 13.77 -17.63 -6.42
C SER A 261 13.51 -16.47 -7.38
N LEU A 262 14.16 -16.46 -8.55
CA LEU A 262 13.90 -15.46 -9.58
C LEU A 262 12.49 -15.57 -10.15
N ILE A 263 12.02 -16.79 -10.47
CA ILE A 263 10.67 -17.03 -10.99
C ILE A 263 9.63 -16.58 -9.96
N ALA A 264 9.80 -16.97 -8.70
CA ALA A 264 8.93 -16.55 -7.60
C ALA A 264 8.91 -15.03 -7.43
N GLY A 265 10.07 -14.37 -7.51
CA GLY A 265 10.16 -12.91 -7.44
C GLY A 265 9.41 -12.21 -8.58
N TRP A 266 9.54 -12.68 -9.82
CA TRP A 266 8.79 -12.13 -10.97
C TRP A 266 7.30 -12.43 -10.90
N ALA A 267 6.90 -13.62 -10.44
CA ALA A 267 5.50 -13.94 -10.18
C ALA A 267 4.90 -13.00 -9.13
N LEU A 268 5.64 -12.68 -8.08
CA LEU A 268 5.24 -11.74 -7.05
C LEU A 268 5.11 -10.30 -7.59
N VAL A 269 6.03 -9.86 -8.45
CA VAL A 269 5.90 -8.58 -9.19
C VAL A 269 4.62 -8.56 -10.03
N GLY A 270 4.33 -9.64 -10.75
CA GLY A 270 3.08 -9.77 -11.52
C GLY A 270 1.84 -9.65 -10.63
N LEU A 271 1.85 -10.33 -9.48
CA LEU A 271 0.78 -10.23 -8.48
C LEU A 271 0.60 -8.79 -7.98
N TRP A 272 1.68 -8.08 -7.66
CA TRP A 272 1.61 -6.67 -7.24
C TRP A 272 1.03 -5.76 -8.31
N LEU A 273 1.39 -5.95 -9.58
CA LEU A 273 0.82 -5.17 -10.69
C LEU A 273 -0.69 -5.44 -10.86
N VAL A 274 -1.13 -6.70 -10.73
CA VAL A 274 -2.56 -7.06 -10.78
C VAL A 274 -3.32 -6.44 -9.61
N MET A 275 -2.78 -6.55 -8.38
CA MET A 275 -3.42 -5.99 -7.19
C MET A 275 -3.40 -4.45 -7.18
N LEU A 276 -2.41 -3.84 -7.82
CA LEU A 276 -2.38 -2.39 -8.06
C LEU A 276 -3.48 -1.97 -9.04
N GLY A 277 -3.69 -2.74 -10.12
CA GLY A 277 -4.81 -2.52 -11.04
C GLY A 277 -6.17 -2.70 -10.36
N ALA A 278 -6.33 -3.74 -9.53
CA ALA A 278 -7.53 -3.93 -8.72
C ALA A 278 -7.78 -2.74 -7.77
N THR A 279 -6.74 -2.22 -7.13
CA THR A 279 -6.82 -1.02 -6.30
C THR A 279 -7.26 0.19 -7.13
N ALA A 280 -6.66 0.40 -8.31
CA ALA A 280 -6.99 1.51 -9.20
C ALA A 280 -8.46 1.50 -9.67
N VAL A 281 -9.02 0.30 -9.90
CA VAL A 281 -10.40 0.13 -10.37
C VAL A 281 -11.44 0.26 -9.25
N TYR A 282 -11.20 -0.37 -8.09
CA TYR A 282 -12.26 -0.61 -7.08
C TYR A 282 -12.17 0.24 -5.81
N TYR A 283 -11.02 0.82 -5.47
CA TYR A 283 -10.84 1.47 -4.16
C TYR A 283 -10.16 2.82 -4.32
N HIS A 284 -10.35 3.70 -3.34
CA HIS A 284 -9.78 5.04 -3.25
C HIS A 284 -10.23 6.00 -4.36
N THR A 285 -10.20 7.29 -4.01
CA THR A 285 -10.35 8.36 -5.00
C THR A 285 -9.09 8.49 -5.86
N TRP A 286 -9.16 9.26 -6.96
CA TRP A 286 -7.99 9.43 -7.84
C TRP A 286 -6.85 10.21 -7.15
N GLN A 287 -7.19 11.14 -6.24
CA GLN A 287 -6.25 11.93 -5.47
C GLN A 287 -5.47 11.06 -4.48
N GLU A 288 -6.17 10.18 -3.78
CA GLU A 288 -5.58 9.24 -2.81
C GLU A 288 -4.62 8.26 -3.50
N LYS A 289 -4.99 7.76 -4.69
CA LYS A 289 -4.09 6.95 -5.55
C LYS A 289 -2.87 7.74 -5.97
N LEU A 290 -3.05 8.97 -6.48
CA LEU A 290 -1.97 9.82 -6.95
C LEU A 290 -0.97 10.12 -5.83
N SER A 291 -1.45 10.52 -4.65
CA SER A 291 -0.58 10.79 -3.50
C SER A 291 0.22 9.55 -3.06
N GLY A 292 -0.42 8.37 -2.95
CA GLY A 292 0.27 7.13 -2.61
C GLY A 292 1.35 6.75 -3.65
N PHE A 293 1.05 6.94 -4.93
CA PHE A 293 1.99 6.71 -6.02
C PHE A 293 3.20 7.66 -5.94
N LEU A 294 2.98 8.97 -5.80
CA LEU A 294 4.06 9.95 -5.72
C LEU A 294 4.97 9.71 -4.51
N ILE A 295 4.39 9.42 -3.34
CA ILE A 295 5.14 9.09 -2.13
C ILE A 295 5.99 7.84 -2.33
N ALA A 296 5.48 6.81 -3.03
CA ALA A 296 6.24 5.61 -3.31
C ALA A 296 7.42 5.87 -4.25
N VAL A 297 7.22 6.69 -5.29
CA VAL A 297 8.29 7.04 -6.24
C VAL A 297 9.40 7.82 -5.53
N VAL A 298 9.03 8.84 -4.74
CA VAL A 298 9.99 9.64 -3.96
C VAL A 298 10.71 8.76 -2.94
N GLY A 299 9.98 7.93 -2.21
CA GLY A 299 10.54 6.99 -1.24
C GLY A 299 11.49 5.98 -1.90
N TYR A 300 11.17 5.48 -3.09
CA TYR A 300 12.07 4.62 -3.86
C TYR A 300 13.34 5.35 -4.26
N VAL A 301 13.25 6.59 -4.78
CA VAL A 301 14.43 7.38 -5.16
C VAL A 301 15.35 7.60 -3.96
N ILE A 302 14.79 7.94 -2.79
CA ILE A 302 15.55 8.13 -1.54
C ILE A 302 16.24 6.83 -1.13
N SER A 303 15.57 5.68 -1.26
CA SER A 303 16.18 4.39 -0.90
C SER A 303 17.33 3.96 -1.81
N GLN A 304 17.51 4.61 -2.96
CA GLN A 304 18.65 4.33 -3.85
C GLN A 304 19.94 5.03 -3.45
N TYR A 305 19.98 5.82 -2.36
CA TYR A 305 21.19 6.50 -1.91
C TYR A 305 22.19 5.54 -1.22
N PRO A 306 23.51 5.62 -1.50
CA PRO A 306 24.15 6.42 -2.54
C PRO A 306 23.80 5.88 -3.93
N PHE A 307 23.50 6.78 -4.87
CA PHE A 307 23.15 6.42 -6.24
C PHE A 307 24.30 5.68 -6.92
N ASP A 308 23.97 4.79 -7.87
CA ASP A 308 25.00 4.14 -8.68
C ASP A 308 25.88 5.20 -9.36
N PRO A 309 27.22 5.04 -9.37
CA PRO A 309 28.08 5.91 -10.14
C PRO A 309 27.66 5.87 -11.61
N ALA A 310 27.71 7.02 -12.27
CA ALA A 310 27.44 7.09 -13.71
C ALA A 310 28.32 6.07 -14.44
N PRO A 311 27.79 5.35 -15.45
CA PRO A 311 28.60 4.42 -16.22
C PRO A 311 29.83 5.18 -16.74
N ALA A 312 31.02 4.65 -16.45
CA ALA A 312 32.26 5.26 -16.92
C ALA A 312 32.15 5.47 -18.43
N THR A 313 32.39 6.70 -18.90
CA THR A 313 32.48 7.00 -20.32
C THR A 313 33.56 6.09 -20.89
N VAL A 314 33.16 5.11 -21.71
CA VAL A 314 34.08 4.26 -22.44
C VAL A 314 34.79 5.18 -23.43
N THR A 315 35.98 5.67 -23.07
CA THR A 315 36.86 6.32 -24.04
C THR A 315 37.15 5.31 -25.13
N PRO A 316 36.86 5.61 -26.40
CA PRO A 316 37.22 4.71 -27.49
C PRO A 316 38.73 4.45 -27.43
N PRO A 317 39.18 3.23 -27.77
CA PRO A 317 40.60 2.93 -27.81
C PRO A 317 41.29 3.92 -28.74
N VAL A 318 42.34 4.59 -28.24
CA VAL A 318 43.21 5.43 -29.06
C VAL A 318 43.86 4.52 -30.10
N VAL A 319 43.42 4.63 -31.36
CA VAL A 319 44.07 3.96 -32.47
C VAL A 319 45.40 4.68 -32.70
N VAL A 320 46.48 4.11 -32.18
CA VAL A 320 47.83 4.56 -32.50
C VAL A 320 48.14 4.05 -33.91
N THR A 321 47.90 4.89 -34.93
CA THR A 321 48.44 4.66 -36.26
C THR A 321 49.96 4.79 -36.18
N LYS A 322 50.69 3.68 -36.38
CA LYS A 322 52.14 3.76 -36.63
C LYS A 322 52.34 4.55 -37.91
N ALA A 323 53.11 5.64 -37.83
CA ALA A 323 53.62 6.32 -39.01
C ALA A 323 54.67 5.40 -39.66
N GLU A 324 54.47 5.07 -40.93
CA GLU A 324 55.49 4.51 -41.83
C GLU A 324 56.38 5.62 -42.38
#